data_AF-A0A7Y2I503-F1
#
_entry.id   AF-A0A7Y2I503-F1
#
_cell.length_a   1.000
_cell.length_b   1.000
_cell.length_c   1.000
_cell.angle_alpha   90.00
_cell.angle_beta   90.00
_cell.angle_gamma   90.00
#
_symmetry.space_group_name_H-M   'P 1'
#
loop_
_entity.id
_entity.type
_entity.pdbx_description
1 polymer ?
#
loop_
_entity_poly.entity_id
_entity_poly.type
_entity_poly.pdbx_seq_one_letter_code
_entity_poly.pdbx_strand_id
1 'polypeptide(L)'
;MESNSLHLSWVSDGSTECDCLLIIPERAIKEHGYIKAMHRSTTGNKHELQALAQTCYYQFQDDELDYCETAEPIEVVHGTEREVLEDGMVLFREAGGTIRAVMYQAAPAKKLLEAANRFCTRWVRLDI
;
A
#
# COMPACT_ATOMS: atom_id res chain seq x y z
N MET A 1 4.63 11.07 -24.25
CA MET A 1 4.47 9.86 -23.44
C MET A 1 4.81 10.27 -22.03
N GLU A 2 3.82 10.59 -21.21
CA GLU A 2 4.07 10.91 -19.81
C GLU A 2 4.51 9.62 -19.12
N SER A 3 5.72 9.64 -18.58
CA SER A 3 6.23 8.57 -17.75
C SER A 3 5.39 8.57 -16.46
N ASN A 4 4.33 7.76 -16.41
CA ASN A 4 3.59 7.46 -15.19
C ASN A 4 4.56 6.73 -14.24
N SER A 5 5.31 7.51 -13.49
CA SER A 5 6.20 7.03 -12.44
C SER A 5 5.38 7.02 -11.16
N LEU A 6 5.32 5.87 -10.52
CA LEU A 6 4.74 5.69 -9.20
C LEU A 6 5.90 5.61 -8.22
N HIS A 7 6.02 6.64 -7.40
CA HIS A 7 7.14 6.83 -6.50
C HIS A 7 6.61 6.92 -5.07
N LEU A 8 7.27 6.19 -4.19
CA LEU A 8 6.98 6.19 -2.77
C LEU A 8 8.21 6.73 -2.04
N SER A 9 8.01 7.69 -1.15
CA SER A 9 9.07 8.27 -0.33
C SER A 9 8.61 8.43 1.11
N TRP A 10 9.47 8.07 2.05
CA TRP A 10 9.25 8.30 3.47
C TRP A 10 10.54 8.78 4.11
N VAL A 11 10.42 9.66 5.10
CA VAL A 11 11.59 10.19 5.78
C VAL A 11 12.12 9.15 6.76
N SER A 12 13.45 8.96 6.71
CA SER A 12 14.30 8.09 7.53
C SER A 12 14.89 6.85 6.85
N ASP A 13 14.40 6.38 5.68
CA ASP A 13 15.07 5.21 5.04
C ASP A 13 14.84 4.98 3.54
N GLY A 14 14.37 5.98 2.79
CA GLY A 14 14.55 6.00 1.34
C GLY A 14 13.29 6.21 0.53
N SER A 15 13.50 6.10 -0.77
CA SER A 15 12.50 6.30 -1.80
C SER A 15 12.62 5.17 -2.81
N THR A 16 11.50 4.67 -3.32
CA THR A 16 11.51 3.53 -4.24
C THR A 16 10.51 3.73 -5.36
N GLU A 17 10.81 3.14 -6.52
CA GLU A 17 9.85 3.03 -7.61
C GLU A 17 8.98 1.80 -7.38
N CYS A 18 7.66 1.99 -7.47
CA CYS A 18 6.70 0.93 -7.28
C CYS A 18 5.99 0.58 -8.59
N ASP A 19 5.65 -0.68 -8.77
CA ASP A 19 4.73 -1.09 -9.83
C ASP A 19 3.27 -0.90 -9.40
N CYS A 20 2.97 -1.17 -8.13
CA CYS A 20 1.67 -0.94 -7.53
C CYS A 20 1.79 -0.73 -6.02
N LEU A 21 0.83 0.00 -5.45
CA LEU A 21 0.74 0.20 -4.00
C LEU A 21 -0.71 0.37 -3.51
N LEU A 22 -0.90 0.13 -2.22
CA LEU A 22 -2.12 0.38 -1.47
C LEU A 22 -1.83 1.36 -0.34
N ILE A 23 -2.54 2.49 -0.33
CA ILE A 23 -2.52 3.45 0.78
C ILE A 23 -3.67 3.09 1.72
N ILE A 24 -3.34 2.78 2.98
CA ILE A 24 -4.26 2.28 3.99
C ILE A 24 -4.19 3.21 5.21
N PRO A 25 -4.96 4.32 5.22
CA PRO A 25 -5.01 5.21 6.37
C PRO A 25 -5.64 4.51 7.57
N GLU A 26 -5.36 4.97 8.79
CA GLU A 26 -5.84 4.28 10.00
C GLU A 26 -7.37 4.20 10.08
N ARG A 27 -8.05 5.24 9.59
CA ARG A 27 -9.51 5.28 9.45
C ARG A 27 -10.08 4.13 8.60
N ALA A 28 -9.29 3.53 7.72
CA ALA A 28 -9.71 2.41 6.87
C ALA A 28 -10.11 1.16 7.67
N ILE A 29 -9.64 1.03 8.92
CA ILE A 29 -10.03 -0.05 9.84
C ILE A 29 -11.54 -0.03 10.09
N LYS A 30 -12.15 1.17 10.16
CA LYS A 30 -13.59 1.34 10.33
C LYS A 30 -14.27 1.50 8.96
N GLU A 31 -13.65 2.25 8.07
CA GLU A 31 -14.22 2.70 6.80
C GLU A 31 -13.31 2.35 5.62
N HIS A 32 -13.42 1.12 5.14
CA HIS A 32 -12.59 0.55 4.06
C HIS A 32 -12.57 1.39 2.76
N GLY A 33 -13.55 2.27 2.55
CA GLY A 33 -13.63 3.13 1.36
C GLY A 33 -12.52 4.19 1.26
N TYR A 34 -11.72 4.38 2.32
CA TYR A 34 -10.56 5.28 2.29
C TYR A 34 -9.27 4.62 1.80
N ILE A 35 -9.28 3.31 1.53
CA ILE A 35 -8.14 2.61 0.95
C ILE A 35 -7.99 3.06 -0.50
N LYS A 36 -6.81 3.55 -0.86
CA LYS A 36 -6.51 3.96 -2.24
C LYS A 36 -5.59 2.94 -2.89
N ALA A 37 -5.94 2.57 -4.11
CA ALA A 37 -5.20 1.65 -4.96
C ALA A 37 -4.50 2.44 -6.07
N MET A 38 -3.20 2.25 -6.23
CA MET A 38 -2.42 2.90 -7.28
C MET A 38 -1.58 1.88 -8.06
N HIS A 39 -1.49 2.10 -9.37
CA HIS A 39 -0.66 1.33 -10.28
C HIS A 39 0.16 2.27 -11.14
N ARG A 40 1.39 1.85 -11.46
CA ARG A 40 2.23 2.53 -12.44
C ARG A 40 1.58 2.53 -13.84
N SER A 41 0.86 1.46 -14.19
CA SER A 41 0.17 1.33 -15.47
C SER A 41 -1.30 1.76 -15.39
N THR A 42 -1.83 2.32 -16.48
CA THR A 42 -3.24 2.74 -16.59
C THR A 42 -4.22 1.57 -16.70
N THR A 43 -3.71 0.35 -16.94
CA THR A 43 -4.48 -0.91 -16.97
C THR A 43 -4.26 -1.67 -15.67
N GLY A 44 -4.37 -0.97 -14.54
CA GLY A 44 -4.19 -1.54 -13.21
C GLY A 44 -5.07 -2.77 -12.99
N ASN A 45 -4.46 -3.85 -12.52
CA ASN A 45 -5.14 -5.12 -12.29
C ASN A 45 -5.47 -5.27 -10.80
N LYS A 46 -6.75 -5.15 -10.45
CA LYS A 46 -7.23 -5.36 -9.08
C LYS A 46 -6.84 -6.71 -8.47
N HIS A 47 -6.60 -7.74 -9.30
CA HIS A 47 -6.07 -9.01 -8.84
C HIS A 47 -4.64 -8.91 -8.33
N GLU A 48 -3.81 -8.05 -8.91
CA GLU A 48 -2.43 -7.83 -8.41
C GLU A 48 -2.43 -7.14 -7.05
N LEU A 49 -3.33 -6.18 -6.83
CA LEU A 49 -3.49 -5.51 -5.54
C LEU A 49 -4.11 -6.43 -4.49
N GLN A 50 -5.04 -7.30 -4.89
CA GLN A 50 -5.54 -8.34 -4.01
C GLN A 50 -4.46 -9.34 -3.64
N ALA A 51 -3.62 -9.77 -4.59
CA ALA A 51 -2.47 -10.62 -4.31
C ALA A 51 -1.47 -9.91 -3.39
N LEU A 52 -1.21 -8.61 -3.60
CA LEU A 52 -0.36 -7.79 -2.72
C LEU A 52 -0.90 -7.78 -1.28
N ALA A 53 -2.15 -7.36 -1.09
CA ALA A 53 -2.77 -7.28 0.24
C ALA A 53 -2.80 -8.65 0.94
N GLN A 54 -3.13 -9.71 0.20
CA GLN A 54 -3.19 -11.07 0.72
C GLN A 54 -1.80 -11.58 1.12
N THR A 55 -0.79 -11.33 0.29
CA THR A 55 0.60 -11.74 0.56
C THR A 55 1.13 -11.04 1.80
N CYS A 56 0.99 -9.71 1.90
CA CYS A 56 1.42 -8.97 3.08
C CYS A 56 0.71 -9.44 4.35
N TYR A 57 -0.59 -9.73 4.28
CA TYR A 57 -1.36 -10.20 5.44
C TYR A 57 -0.90 -11.57 5.96
N TYR A 58 -0.54 -12.49 5.07
CA TYR A 58 -0.02 -13.80 5.48
C TYR A 58 1.44 -13.72 5.92
N GLN A 59 2.29 -13.02 5.18
CA GLN A 59 3.68 -12.80 5.58
C GLN A 59 3.78 -12.13 6.95
N PHE A 60 2.88 -11.20 7.29
CA PHE A 60 2.85 -10.61 8.63
C PHE A 60 2.45 -11.61 9.72
N GLN A 61 1.54 -12.55 9.42
CA GLN A 61 1.17 -13.60 10.38
C GLN A 61 2.29 -14.61 10.61
N ASP A 62 3.08 -14.84 9.58
CA ASP A 62 4.22 -15.75 9.60
C ASP A 62 5.52 -15.07 10.05
N ASP A 63 5.47 -13.77 10.43
CA ASP A 63 6.61 -12.94 10.83
C ASP A 63 7.69 -12.78 9.74
N GLU A 64 7.27 -12.87 8.47
CA GLU A 64 8.12 -12.79 7.26
C GLU A 64 7.97 -11.48 6.49
N LEU A 65 7.01 -10.61 6.86
CA LEU A 65 6.79 -9.36 6.14
C LEU A 65 7.96 -8.39 6.37
N ASP A 66 8.62 -7.97 5.29
CA ASP A 66 9.57 -6.86 5.33
C ASP A 66 8.80 -5.54 5.39
N TYR A 67 8.84 -4.90 6.56
CA TYR A 67 8.28 -3.58 6.76
C TYR A 67 9.23 -2.66 7.52
N CYS A 68 9.07 -1.37 7.30
CA CYS A 68 9.73 -0.33 8.08
C CYS A 68 8.71 0.57 8.75
N GLU A 69 9.07 1.09 9.92
CA GLU A 69 8.26 2.04 10.66
C GLU A 69 8.84 3.46 10.53
N THR A 70 7.96 4.45 10.40
CA THR A 70 8.34 5.87 10.39
C THR A 70 7.47 6.68 11.35
N ALA A 71 8.03 7.75 11.91
CA ALA A 71 7.31 8.73 12.72
C ALA A 71 6.89 9.96 11.90
N GLU A 72 7.32 10.03 10.64
CA GLU A 72 7.05 11.13 9.71
C GLU A 72 5.98 10.70 8.68
N PRO A 73 5.32 11.67 8.01
CA PRO A 73 4.37 11.35 6.96
C PRO A 73 5.00 10.54 5.81
N ILE A 74 4.22 9.61 5.28
CA ILE A 74 4.58 8.82 4.08
C ILE A 74 4.01 9.55 2.87
N GLU A 75 4.86 9.83 1.88
CA GLU A 75 4.46 10.51 0.66
C GLU A 75 4.43 9.56 -0.52
N VAL A 76 3.32 9.58 -1.25
CA VAL A 76 3.13 8.85 -2.50
C VAL A 76 2.95 9.86 -3.62
N VAL A 77 3.78 9.74 -4.67
CA VAL A 77 3.72 10.57 -5.87
C VAL A 77 3.42 9.69 -7.07
N HIS A 78 2.36 10.02 -7.81
CA HIS A 78 1.98 9.35 -9.04
C HIS A 78 1.73 10.38 -10.14
N GLY A 79 2.72 10.58 -11.01
CA GLY A 79 2.68 11.66 -12.00
C GLY A 79 2.57 13.03 -11.32
N THR A 80 1.43 13.71 -11.47
CA THR A 80 1.14 15.01 -10.83
C THR A 80 0.35 14.89 -9.53
N GLU A 81 -0.16 13.71 -9.20
CA GLU A 81 -0.89 13.45 -7.96
C GLU A 81 0.10 13.21 -6.83
N ARG A 82 -0.14 13.87 -5.70
CA ARG A 82 0.61 13.67 -4.45
C ARG A 82 -0.38 13.36 -3.33
N GLU A 83 -0.15 12.25 -2.66
CA GLU A 83 -0.87 11.83 -1.48
C GLU A 83 0.09 11.82 -0.29
N VAL A 84 -0.36 12.38 0.82
CA VAL A 84 0.39 12.38 2.07
C VAL A 84 -0.41 11.59 3.09
N LEU A 85 0.26 10.62 3.70
CA LEU A 85 -0.30 9.74 4.70
C LEU A 85 0.37 10.03 6.04
N GLU A 86 -0.39 10.65 6.95
CA GLU A 86 0.08 11.00 8.30
C GLU A 86 -0.19 9.89 9.34
N ASP A 87 -1.02 8.90 8.99
CA ASP A 87 -1.34 7.74 9.82
C ASP A 87 -1.59 6.48 8.97
N GLY A 88 -1.38 5.30 9.57
CA GLY A 88 -1.65 4.03 8.90
C GLY A 88 -0.44 3.40 8.19
N MET A 89 -0.66 2.86 6.99
CA MET A 89 0.29 1.98 6.31
C MET A 89 0.19 2.10 4.78
N VAL A 90 1.31 1.94 4.10
CA VAL A 90 1.39 1.71 2.65
C VAL A 90 1.97 0.33 2.38
N LEU A 91 1.27 -0.48 1.60
CA LEU A 91 1.79 -1.73 1.03
C LEU A 91 2.22 -1.46 -0.39
N PHE A 92 3.36 -1.98 -0.81
CA PHE A 92 3.83 -1.75 -2.16
C PHE A 92 4.62 -2.92 -2.70
N ARG A 93 4.60 -3.02 -4.03
CA ARG A 93 5.54 -3.85 -4.78
C ARG A 93 6.52 -2.93 -5.48
N GLU A 94 7.79 -3.10 -5.17
CA GLU A 94 8.89 -2.41 -5.86
C GLU A 94 8.97 -2.87 -7.32
N ALA A 95 9.55 -2.04 -8.20
CA ALA A 95 9.76 -2.41 -9.61
C ALA A 95 10.62 -3.69 -9.79
N GLY A 96 11.37 -4.09 -8.76
CA GLY A 96 12.11 -5.36 -8.72
C GLY A 96 11.27 -6.59 -8.37
N GLY A 97 9.99 -6.41 -8.05
CA GLY A 97 9.05 -7.48 -7.66
C GLY A 97 8.98 -7.75 -6.15
N THR A 98 9.87 -7.15 -5.36
CA THR A 98 9.86 -7.27 -3.90
C THR A 98 8.60 -6.62 -3.31
N ILE A 99 7.97 -7.31 -2.36
CA ILE A 99 6.82 -6.81 -1.61
C ILE A 99 7.31 -6.31 -0.26
N ARG A 100 6.95 -5.08 0.08
CA ARG A 100 7.32 -4.44 1.35
C ARG A 100 6.16 -3.60 1.87
N ALA A 101 6.29 -3.15 3.12
CA ALA A 101 5.40 -2.16 3.70
C ALA A 101 6.17 -1.04 4.41
N VAL A 102 5.54 0.14 4.45
CA VAL A 102 5.94 1.22 5.35
C VAL A 102 4.73 1.61 6.18
N MET A 103 4.91 1.77 7.48
CA MET A 103 3.83 2.12 8.40
C MET A 103 4.24 3.16 9.41
N TYR A 104 3.25 3.87 9.93
CA TYR A 104 3.46 4.76 11.05
C TYR A 104 3.75 3.96 12.33
N GLN A 105 4.70 4.38 13.17
CA GLN A 105 5.15 3.61 14.36
C GLN A 105 4.01 3.21 15.32
N ALA A 106 2.94 4.01 15.42
CA ALA A 106 1.79 3.72 16.28
C ALA A 106 0.67 2.94 15.57
N ALA A 107 0.82 2.64 14.28
CA ALA A 107 -0.23 2.07 13.47
C ALA A 107 -0.54 0.61 13.88
N PRO A 108 -1.82 0.23 14.02
CA PRO A 108 -2.20 -1.14 14.37
C PRO A 108 -2.08 -2.07 13.14
N ALA A 109 -0.83 -2.46 12.80
CA ALA A 109 -0.45 -3.20 11.60
C ALA A 109 -1.41 -4.35 11.22
N LYS A 110 -1.68 -5.25 12.17
CA LYS A 110 -2.58 -6.39 11.97
C LYS A 110 -3.97 -5.98 11.47
N LYS A 111 -4.55 -4.92 12.06
CA LYS A 111 -5.89 -4.45 11.69
C LYS A 111 -5.91 -3.80 10.32
N LEU A 112 -4.83 -3.08 9.96
CA LEU A 112 -4.69 -2.44 8.66
C LEU A 112 -4.54 -3.47 7.55
N LEU A 113 -3.68 -4.46 7.75
CA LEU A 113 -3.50 -5.57 6.81
C LEU A 113 -4.80 -6.37 6.63
N GLU A 114 -5.51 -6.64 7.73
CA GLU A 114 -6.81 -7.30 7.68
C GLU A 114 -7.84 -6.47 6.89
N ALA A 115 -7.91 -5.15 7.13
CA ALA A 115 -8.80 -4.25 6.40
C ALA A 115 -8.47 -4.23 4.90
N ALA A 116 -7.19 -4.11 4.54
CA ALA A 116 -6.75 -4.14 3.14
C ALA A 116 -7.07 -5.46 2.45
N ASN A 117 -6.77 -6.60 3.09
CA ASN A 117 -7.07 -7.92 2.54
C ASN A 117 -8.59 -8.12 2.33
N ARG A 118 -9.42 -7.73 3.30
CA ARG A 118 -10.89 -7.80 3.19
C ARG A 118 -11.41 -6.89 2.08
N PHE A 119 -10.91 -5.66 2.00
CA PHE A 119 -11.28 -4.69 0.97
C PHE A 119 -10.98 -5.23 -0.43
N CYS A 120 -9.73 -5.63 -0.69
CA CYS A 120 -9.33 -6.12 -2.01
C CYS A 120 -10.02 -7.44 -2.38
N THR A 121 -10.22 -8.35 -1.42
CA THR A 121 -10.98 -9.59 -1.66
C THR A 121 -12.42 -9.29 -2.08
N ARG A 122 -13.08 -8.32 -1.42
CA ARG A 122 -14.43 -7.89 -1.79
C ARG A 122 -14.45 -7.16 -3.13
N TRP A 123 -13.45 -6.32 -3.40
CA TRP A 123 -13.33 -5.56 -4.64
C TRP A 123 -13.24 -6.49 -5.86
N VAL A 124 -12.37 -7.51 -5.80
CA VAL A 124 -12.27 -8.54 -6.84
C VAL A 124 -13.56 -9.33 -6.97
N ARG A 125 -14.16 -9.78 -5.85
CA ARG A 125 -15.35 -10.63 -5.88
C ARG A 125 -16.59 -9.92 -6.44
N LEU A 126 -16.74 -8.63 -6.18
CA LEU A 126 -17.90 -7.85 -6.62
C LEU A 126 -17.71 -7.21 -8.00
N ASP A 127 -16.54 -7.40 -8.61
CA ASP A 127 -16.16 -6.80 -9.89
C ASP A 127 -16.37 -5.27 -9.96
N ILE A 128 -16.19 -4.58 -8.83
CA ILE A 128 -16.29 -3.11 -8.72
C ILE A 128 -15.05 -2.46 -9.34
#